data_AF-A0A936DGH3-F1
#
_entry.id   AF-A0A936DGH3-F1
#
_cell.length_a   1.000
_cell.length_b   1.000
_cell.length_c   1.000
_cell.angle_alpha   90.00
_cell.angle_beta   90.00
_cell.angle_gamma   90.00
#
_symmetry.space_group_name_H-M   'P 1'
#
loop_
_entity.id
_entity.type
_entity.pdbx_description
1 polymer ?
#
loop_
_entity_poly.entity_id
_entity_poly.type
_entity_poly.pdbx_seq_one_letter_code
_entity_poly.pdbx_strand_id
1 'polypeptide(L)'
;MASRAISPAATALAHARGLAPLVGVLACGTAEREAQGDRDDAIATLAFADGARVRVLAIAPDPVEPGAAVTVTLAASEGVGALVVGLWPPQVGGRELVLGSGVDAELAARTPDERSVFAEVRPAGGDVEATLTVPSPWQPRTAILTVARPSDGDMVPVVAGPRTRDGLGLAGLVHVVDRPPVVVAQRSAAALQIDGVLDEPVWSGARWYPLGDSLEGEPAGPTTAAALAWDDTALYVAVRAQDDDVWSDYTTRDEPLWKQEAIELFLFGDASRRRYLELQVSPRGVQFDARFAQYRKGDEAWNGRWQAAVQIDGTVDRRDDRDRGLTAEFAVPFAEICEHTASHCPPQAGDRMRANVFRLDRPRRANPIALSLAPTRVTDFHAPEHSAIVELAP
;
A
#
# COMPACT_ATOMS: atom_id res chain seq x y z
N MET A 1 37.17 -16.17 11.84
CA MET A 1 36.81 -16.43 13.24
C MET A 1 37.01 -15.15 14.05
N ALA A 2 35.93 -14.43 14.30
CA ALA A 2 35.78 -13.47 15.40
C ALA A 2 34.28 -13.17 15.49
N SER A 3 33.58 -14.03 16.23
CA SER A 3 32.22 -13.78 16.68
C SER A 3 32.27 -12.59 17.64
N ARG A 4 31.54 -11.51 17.34
CA ARG A 4 31.26 -10.46 18.32
C ARG A 4 29.77 -10.16 18.34
N ALA A 5 29.23 -10.41 19.52
CA ALA A 5 27.85 -10.34 19.90
C ALA A 5 27.26 -8.94 19.69
N ILE A 6 25.99 -8.94 19.27
CA ILE A 6 25.12 -7.78 19.29
C ILE A 6 24.82 -7.44 20.76
N SER A 7 24.96 -6.16 21.10
CA SER A 7 24.71 -5.59 22.42
C SER A 7 23.22 -5.76 22.84
N PRO A 8 22.89 -6.02 24.13
CA PRO A 8 21.56 -6.44 24.58
C PRO A 8 20.48 -5.32 24.64
N ALA A 9 20.61 -4.25 23.86
CA ALA A 9 19.65 -3.15 23.83
C ALA A 9 18.60 -3.26 22.70
N ALA A 10 18.63 -4.32 21.89
CA ALA A 10 17.70 -4.56 20.78
C ALA A 10 16.57 -5.56 21.11
N THR A 11 16.45 -5.98 22.37
CA THR A 11 15.50 -7.02 22.82
C THR A 11 14.48 -6.47 23.81
N ALA A 12 13.85 -5.34 23.49
CA ALA A 12 12.86 -4.69 24.38
C ALA A 12 11.56 -4.21 23.71
N LEU A 13 11.26 -4.66 22.48
CA LEU A 13 9.94 -4.41 21.84
C LEU A 13 9.26 -5.66 21.28
N ALA A 14 9.71 -6.86 21.69
CA ALA A 14 9.12 -8.14 21.27
C ALA A 14 8.26 -8.83 22.34
N HIS A 15 7.97 -8.17 23.47
CA HIS A 15 7.14 -8.72 24.54
C HIS A 15 6.07 -7.74 25.01
N ALA A 16 5.02 -7.62 24.21
CA ALA A 16 3.67 -7.36 24.71
C ALA A 16 2.65 -7.91 23.69
N ARG A 17 1.80 -8.82 24.16
CA ARG A 17 0.70 -9.51 23.45
C ARG A 17 1.12 -10.70 22.58
N GLY A 18 1.34 -11.82 23.26
CA GLY A 18 1.09 -13.12 22.64
C GLY A 18 -0.41 -13.26 22.34
N LEU A 19 -0.75 -13.40 21.07
CA LEU A 19 -2.02 -13.93 20.61
C LEU A 19 -1.70 -15.18 19.79
N ALA A 20 -2.03 -16.34 20.35
CA ALA A 20 -2.10 -17.60 19.63
C ALA A 20 -3.19 -17.52 18.55
N PRO A 21 -3.11 -18.32 17.47
CA PRO A 21 -4.14 -18.33 16.43
C PRO A 21 -5.41 -18.96 16.99
N LEU A 22 -6.39 -18.13 17.35
CA LEU A 22 -7.74 -18.59 17.62
C LEU A 22 -8.47 -18.78 16.29
N VAL A 23 -8.45 -20.02 15.79
CA VAL A 23 -9.53 -20.51 14.94
C VAL A 23 -10.76 -20.61 15.85
N GLY A 24 -11.57 -19.56 15.84
CA GLY A 24 -12.79 -19.45 16.63
C GLY A 24 -13.92 -18.92 15.79
N VAL A 25 -14.77 -19.82 15.31
CA VAL A 25 -16.14 -19.47 14.91
C VAL A 25 -16.83 -18.93 16.16
N LEU A 26 -16.93 -17.61 16.27
CA LEU A 26 -17.67 -16.95 17.34
C LEU A 26 -19.06 -16.61 16.84
N ALA A 27 -19.98 -17.53 17.13
CA ALA A 27 -21.40 -17.23 17.21
C ALA A 27 -21.58 -16.10 18.25
N CYS A 28 -22.06 -14.94 17.81
CA CYS A 28 -22.36 -13.83 18.70
C CYS A 28 -23.63 -14.14 19.50
N GLY A 29 -23.57 -13.85 20.80
CA GLY A 29 -24.52 -14.30 21.81
C GLY A 29 -25.92 -13.71 21.68
N THR A 30 -26.88 -14.58 21.96
CA THR A 30 -28.29 -14.31 22.21
C THR A 30 -28.48 -13.64 23.57
N ALA A 31 -28.94 -12.39 23.61
CA ALA A 31 -29.75 -11.83 24.69
C ALA A 31 -30.43 -10.55 24.18
N GLU A 32 -31.73 -10.43 24.42
CA GLU A 32 -32.68 -9.42 23.91
C GLU A 32 -33.17 -9.64 22.47
N ARG A 33 -33.82 -10.78 22.27
CA ARG A 33 -34.74 -11.03 21.14
C ARG A 33 -36.16 -11.02 21.67
N GLU A 34 -36.93 -9.99 21.33
CA GLU A 34 -38.38 -10.06 21.09
C GLU A 34 -38.92 -8.67 20.70
N ALA A 35 -39.06 -8.43 19.39
CA ALA A 35 -40.24 -7.86 18.73
C ALA A 35 -39.90 -7.42 17.29
N GLN A 36 -40.74 -7.84 16.35
CA GLN A 36 -40.74 -7.56 14.90
C GLN A 36 -39.86 -8.49 14.03
N GLY A 37 -40.54 -9.34 13.25
CA GLY A 37 -39.96 -10.39 12.41
C GLY A 37 -39.08 -9.88 11.27
N ASP A 38 -37.79 -9.75 11.56
CA ASP A 38 -36.73 -9.52 10.58
C ASP A 38 -35.93 -10.83 10.45
N ARG A 39 -35.71 -11.33 9.22
CA ARG A 39 -34.85 -12.52 9.01
C ARG A 39 -33.47 -12.22 9.58
N ASP A 40 -32.93 -13.09 10.43
CA ASP A 40 -31.68 -12.89 11.19
C ASP A 40 -30.38 -12.90 10.37
N ASP A 41 -30.45 -13.01 9.05
CA ASP A 41 -29.30 -13.42 8.22
C ASP A 41 -28.48 -12.24 7.64
N ALA A 42 -28.63 -11.02 8.17
CA ALA A 42 -27.88 -9.86 7.65
C ALA A 42 -26.46 -9.79 8.23
N ILE A 43 -25.47 -9.58 7.34
CA ILE A 43 -24.07 -9.29 7.69
C ILE A 43 -23.97 -8.03 8.55
N ALA A 44 -24.73 -6.99 8.18
CA ALA A 44 -24.80 -5.73 8.92
C ALA A 44 -26.19 -5.10 8.75
N THR A 45 -26.64 -4.33 9.75
CA THR A 45 -27.84 -3.50 9.65
C THR A 45 -27.49 -2.06 10.02
N LEU A 46 -27.85 -1.13 9.14
CA LEU A 46 -27.55 0.29 9.24
C LEU A 46 -28.87 1.07 9.38
N ALA A 47 -29.01 1.83 10.45
CA ALA A 47 -30.13 2.73 10.66
C ALA A 47 -29.66 4.18 10.48
N PHE A 48 -30.28 4.91 9.57
CA PHE A 48 -29.98 6.30 9.25
C PHE A 48 -30.77 7.27 10.14
N ALA A 49 -30.27 8.49 10.31
CA ALA A 49 -30.86 9.51 11.18
C ALA A 49 -32.31 9.90 10.81
N ASP A 50 -32.69 9.74 9.55
CA ASP A 50 -34.04 10.01 9.05
C ASP A 50 -34.99 8.80 9.16
N GLY A 51 -34.55 7.71 9.79
CA GLY A 51 -35.32 6.49 10.02
C GLY A 51 -35.19 5.44 8.92
N ALA A 52 -34.51 5.73 7.80
CA ALA A 52 -34.25 4.73 6.78
C ALA A 52 -33.39 3.57 7.32
N ARG A 53 -33.65 2.35 6.86
CA ARG A 53 -32.89 1.16 7.24
C ARG A 53 -32.34 0.44 6.02
N VAL A 54 -31.07 0.06 6.09
CA VAL A 54 -30.40 -0.76 5.07
C VAL A 54 -29.76 -1.96 5.75
N ARG A 55 -30.05 -3.15 5.24
CA ARG A 55 -29.48 -4.42 5.67
C ARG A 55 -28.55 -4.93 4.59
N VAL A 56 -27.35 -5.33 4.96
CA VAL A 56 -26.39 -5.99 4.07
C VAL A 56 -26.65 -7.49 4.14
N LEU A 57 -27.10 -8.07 3.04
CA LEU A 57 -27.52 -9.47 2.98
C LEU A 57 -26.36 -10.38 2.55
N ALA A 58 -25.57 -9.97 1.57
CA ALA A 58 -24.48 -10.76 1.03
C ALA A 58 -23.36 -9.89 0.45
N ILE A 59 -22.13 -10.41 0.50
CA ILE A 59 -20.95 -9.87 -0.17
C ILE A 59 -20.31 -11.06 -0.90
N ALA A 60 -20.24 -11.01 -2.24
CA ALA A 60 -19.70 -12.12 -3.01
C ALA A 60 -19.05 -11.66 -4.34
N PRO A 61 -17.97 -12.32 -4.79
CA PRO A 61 -17.23 -13.37 -4.10
C PRO A 61 -16.38 -12.82 -2.94
N ASP A 62 -16.08 -13.69 -1.97
CA ASP A 62 -15.09 -13.46 -0.91
C ASP A 62 -14.32 -14.78 -0.69
N PRO A 63 -13.00 -14.87 -0.98
CA PRO A 63 -12.14 -13.78 -1.42
C PRO A 63 -12.38 -13.37 -2.88
N VAL A 64 -11.99 -12.14 -3.22
CA VAL A 64 -12.05 -11.56 -4.57
C VAL A 64 -10.64 -11.31 -5.12
N GLU A 65 -10.42 -11.56 -6.42
CA GLU A 65 -9.15 -11.25 -7.08
C GLU A 65 -9.06 -9.75 -7.44
N PRO A 66 -7.88 -9.11 -7.37
CA PRO A 66 -7.68 -7.77 -7.91
C PRO A 66 -8.11 -7.69 -9.39
N GLY A 67 -8.88 -6.67 -9.76
CA GLY A 67 -9.47 -6.52 -11.09
C GLY A 67 -10.81 -7.25 -11.30
N ALA A 68 -11.24 -8.09 -10.35
CA ALA A 68 -12.54 -8.76 -10.40
C ALA A 68 -13.64 -7.92 -9.73
N ALA A 69 -14.89 -8.25 -10.06
CA ALA A 69 -16.06 -7.63 -9.45
C ALA A 69 -16.42 -8.30 -8.11
N VAL A 70 -16.84 -7.48 -7.14
CA VAL A 70 -17.53 -7.87 -5.91
C VAL A 70 -18.93 -7.26 -5.93
N THR A 71 -19.93 -8.06 -5.59
CA THR A 71 -21.33 -7.64 -5.49
C THR A 71 -21.74 -7.60 -4.02
N VAL A 72 -22.35 -6.48 -3.63
CA VAL A 72 -22.99 -6.27 -2.32
C VAL A 72 -24.50 -6.29 -2.51
N THR A 73 -25.16 -7.27 -1.92
CA THR A 73 -26.62 -7.37 -1.91
C THR A 73 -27.17 -6.67 -0.67
N LEU A 74 -28.05 -5.70 -0.86
CA LEU A 74 -28.63 -4.86 0.18
C LEU A 74 -30.16 -5.00 0.16
N ALA A 75 -30.80 -5.10 1.32
CA ALA A 75 -32.23 -4.86 1.47
C ALA A 75 -32.44 -3.49 2.10
N ALA A 76 -33.29 -2.65 1.50
CA ALA A 76 -33.57 -1.33 2.03
C ALA A 76 -35.06 -1.08 2.26
N SER A 77 -35.38 -0.26 3.27
CA SER A 77 -36.73 0.21 3.52
C SER A 77 -37.29 0.99 2.31
N GLU A 78 -38.60 0.96 2.11
CA GLU A 78 -39.25 1.79 1.08
C GLU A 78 -38.91 3.27 1.26
N GLY A 79 -38.72 3.99 0.15
CA GLY A 79 -38.44 5.42 0.17
C GLY A 79 -37.01 5.80 0.58
N VAL A 80 -36.08 4.83 0.73
CA VAL A 80 -34.68 5.09 1.14
C VAL A 80 -33.93 6.07 0.20
N GLY A 81 -34.32 6.15 -1.07
CA GLY A 81 -33.66 6.99 -2.07
C GLY A 81 -32.40 6.35 -2.66
N ALA A 82 -31.41 7.17 -3.01
CA ALA A 82 -30.13 6.68 -3.53
C ALA A 82 -29.23 6.18 -2.41
N LEU A 83 -28.50 5.10 -2.67
CA LEU A 83 -27.42 4.60 -1.83
C LEU A 83 -26.13 4.61 -2.65
N VAL A 84 -25.03 5.01 -2.01
CA VAL A 84 -23.69 4.91 -2.58
C VAL A 84 -22.95 3.81 -1.82
N VAL A 85 -22.67 2.72 -2.51
CA VAL A 85 -21.79 1.66 -1.99
C VAL A 85 -20.36 2.02 -2.36
N GLY A 86 -19.47 2.00 -1.38
CA GLY A 86 -18.05 2.31 -1.57
C GLY A 86 -17.18 1.12 -1.23
N LEU A 87 -16.11 0.92 -1.98
CA LEU A 87 -15.01 0.01 -1.67
C LEU A 87 -13.76 0.86 -1.43
N TRP A 88 -13.10 0.63 -0.31
CA TRP A 88 -11.97 1.44 0.15
C TRP A 88 -10.78 0.57 0.54
N PRO A 89 -9.54 1.03 0.31
CA PRO A 89 -8.40 0.44 1.00
C PRO A 89 -8.58 0.59 2.51
N PRO A 90 -8.26 -0.43 3.33
CA PRO A 90 -8.35 -0.34 4.77
C PRO A 90 -7.37 0.70 5.31
N GLN A 91 -7.81 1.40 6.34
CA GLN A 91 -6.94 2.09 7.29
C GLN A 91 -7.14 1.38 8.64
N VAL A 92 -6.09 1.24 9.44
CA VAL A 92 -6.04 0.45 10.70
C VAL A 92 -7.35 0.45 11.50
N GLY A 93 -7.93 1.63 11.78
CA GLY A 93 -9.18 1.75 12.56
C GLY A 93 -10.45 1.25 11.84
N GLY A 94 -10.51 1.31 10.52
CA GLY A 94 -11.66 0.83 9.74
C GLY A 94 -11.81 -0.69 9.76
N ARG A 95 -10.70 -1.44 9.79
CA ARG A 95 -10.73 -2.91 9.89
C ARG A 95 -11.14 -3.36 11.28
N GLU A 96 -10.59 -2.73 12.31
CA GLU A 96 -10.88 -2.99 13.72
C GLU A 96 -12.38 -2.76 14.06
N LEU A 97 -13.00 -1.73 13.49
CA LEU A 97 -14.44 -1.49 13.65
C LEU A 97 -15.32 -2.57 13.01
N VAL A 98 -15.00 -3.01 11.78
CA VAL A 98 -15.80 -4.08 11.15
C VAL A 98 -15.65 -5.40 11.92
N LEU A 99 -14.47 -5.65 12.49
CA LEU A 99 -14.21 -6.84 13.32
C LEU A 99 -14.78 -6.72 14.75
N GLY A 100 -15.45 -5.61 15.09
CA GLY A 100 -16.12 -5.44 16.39
C GLY A 100 -15.19 -5.25 17.57
N SER A 101 -13.90 -4.98 17.35
CA SER A 101 -13.03 -4.50 18.43
C SER A 101 -13.49 -3.08 18.79
N GLY A 102 -13.87 -2.84 20.05
CA GLY A 102 -14.41 -1.57 20.55
C GLY A 102 -13.41 -0.40 20.57
N VAL A 103 -12.59 -0.29 19.53
CA VAL A 103 -11.73 0.84 19.24
C VAL A 103 -12.60 1.90 18.59
N ASP A 104 -12.69 3.07 19.23
CA ASP A 104 -13.17 4.28 18.56
C ASP A 104 -12.19 4.55 17.41
N ALA A 105 -12.48 4.07 16.21
CA ALA A 105 -11.64 4.43 15.08
C ALA A 105 -11.74 5.94 14.90
N GLU A 106 -10.63 6.61 15.13
CA GLU A 106 -10.39 7.94 14.63
C GLU A 106 -10.29 7.84 13.11
N LEU A 107 -11.45 7.71 12.48
CA LEU A 107 -11.57 7.67 11.05
C LEU A 107 -11.79 9.11 10.58
N ALA A 108 -10.74 9.91 10.79
CA ALA A 108 -10.67 11.30 10.40
C ALA A 108 -10.31 11.37 8.91
N ALA A 109 -11.25 11.83 8.08
CA ALA A 109 -11.10 12.13 6.66
C ALA A 109 -10.49 11.00 5.80
N ARG A 110 -11.35 10.16 5.21
CA ARG A 110 -10.94 9.37 4.02
C ARG A 110 -10.91 10.31 2.83
N THR A 111 -9.71 10.61 2.34
CA THR A 111 -9.60 11.12 0.98
C THR A 111 -9.59 9.90 0.06
N PRO A 112 -10.59 9.74 -0.85
CA PRO A 112 -10.54 8.68 -1.84
C PRO A 112 -9.21 8.74 -2.60
N ASP A 113 -8.54 7.61 -2.71
CA ASP A 113 -7.41 7.43 -3.63
C ASP A 113 -7.87 6.65 -4.87
N GLU A 114 -6.97 6.38 -5.81
CA GLU A 114 -7.26 5.60 -7.02
C GLU A 114 -7.77 4.17 -6.76
N ARG A 115 -7.63 3.66 -5.53
CA ARG A 115 -8.14 2.35 -5.11
C ARG A 115 -9.56 2.43 -4.56
N SER A 116 -10.09 3.63 -4.37
CA SER A 116 -11.44 3.84 -3.84
C SER A 116 -12.45 3.90 -4.98
N VAL A 117 -13.44 2.98 -4.99
CA VAL A 117 -14.46 2.90 -6.05
C VAL A 117 -15.86 2.93 -5.47
N PHE A 118 -16.82 3.45 -6.25
CA PHE A 118 -18.17 3.73 -5.79
C PHE A 118 -19.21 3.27 -6.82
N ALA A 119 -20.33 2.75 -6.32
CA ALA A 119 -21.50 2.40 -7.11
C ALA A 119 -22.75 3.04 -6.49
N GLU A 120 -23.49 3.85 -7.26
CA GLU A 120 -24.80 4.33 -6.85
C GLU A 120 -25.88 3.30 -7.23
N VAL A 121 -26.75 2.98 -6.28
CA VAL A 121 -27.93 2.14 -6.48
C VAL A 121 -29.17 2.82 -5.94
N ARG A 122 -30.33 2.54 -6.53
CA ARG A 122 -31.62 3.10 -6.12
C ARG A 122 -32.61 1.98 -5.84
N PRO A 123 -32.72 1.52 -4.57
CA PRO A 123 -33.70 0.50 -4.21
C PRO A 123 -35.12 0.99 -4.50
N ALA A 124 -35.91 0.17 -5.20
CA ALA A 124 -37.33 0.43 -5.45
C ALA A 124 -38.24 -0.23 -4.39
N GLY A 125 -37.68 -0.56 -3.22
CA GLY A 125 -38.25 -1.46 -2.23
C GLY A 125 -37.74 -2.89 -2.44
N GLY A 126 -37.26 -3.54 -1.36
CA GLY A 126 -36.68 -4.88 -1.40
C GLY A 126 -35.18 -4.91 -1.63
N ASP A 127 -34.69 -5.99 -2.26
CA ASP A 127 -33.27 -6.25 -2.44
C ASP A 127 -32.71 -5.52 -3.67
N VAL A 128 -31.49 -5.01 -3.56
CA VAL A 128 -30.73 -4.38 -4.64
C VAL A 128 -29.29 -4.89 -4.62
N GLU A 129 -28.65 -4.93 -5.78
CA GLU A 129 -27.24 -5.30 -5.91
C GLU A 129 -26.41 -4.10 -6.34
N ALA A 130 -25.29 -3.87 -5.65
CA ALA A 130 -24.25 -2.95 -6.05
C ALA A 130 -23.00 -3.73 -6.42
N THR A 131 -22.52 -3.58 -7.65
CA THR A 131 -21.30 -4.24 -8.12
C THR A 131 -20.16 -3.24 -8.20
N LEU A 132 -19.02 -3.57 -7.58
CA LEU A 132 -17.80 -2.78 -7.59
C LEU A 132 -16.65 -3.61 -8.13
N THR A 133 -15.79 -3.03 -8.97
CA THR A 133 -14.56 -3.70 -9.42
C THR A 133 -13.43 -3.36 -8.47
N VAL A 134 -12.80 -4.37 -7.87
CA VAL A 134 -11.60 -4.18 -7.04
C VAL A 134 -10.48 -3.65 -7.94
N PRO A 135 -9.90 -2.47 -7.68
CA PRO A 135 -8.82 -1.95 -8.51
C PRO A 135 -7.62 -2.88 -8.58
N SER A 136 -6.88 -2.83 -9.69
CA SER A 136 -5.63 -3.58 -9.89
C SER A 136 -4.49 -2.64 -10.28
N PRO A 137 -3.35 -2.66 -9.57
CA PRO A 137 -3.04 -3.56 -8.45
C PRO A 137 -3.76 -3.20 -7.14
N TRP A 138 -3.77 -4.15 -6.20
CA TRP A 138 -4.30 -3.99 -4.84
C TRP A 138 -3.33 -4.60 -3.83
N GLN A 139 -2.83 -3.80 -2.88
CA GLN A 139 -1.82 -4.24 -1.91
C GLN A 139 -2.40 -4.83 -0.61
N PRO A 140 -3.45 -4.26 0.01
CA PRO A 140 -3.98 -4.79 1.27
C PRO A 140 -4.64 -6.18 1.13
N ARG A 141 -4.67 -7.00 2.19
CA ARG A 141 -5.39 -8.30 2.16
C ARG A 141 -6.91 -8.19 2.27
N THR A 142 -7.42 -6.99 2.49
CA THR A 142 -8.85 -6.73 2.67
C THR A 142 -9.23 -5.42 2.01
N ALA A 143 -10.51 -5.24 1.70
CA ALA A 143 -11.12 -3.96 1.37
C ALA A 143 -12.31 -3.71 2.30
N ILE A 144 -12.55 -2.44 2.66
CA ILE A 144 -13.70 -2.04 3.46
C ILE A 144 -14.84 -1.66 2.52
N LEU A 145 -16.01 -2.27 2.72
CA LEU A 145 -17.23 -1.90 2.03
C LEU A 145 -18.05 -0.94 2.91
N THR A 146 -18.59 0.11 2.31
CA THR A 146 -19.39 1.12 3.01
C THR A 146 -20.71 1.37 2.31
N VAL A 147 -21.71 1.83 3.06
CA VAL A 147 -22.96 2.38 2.50
C VAL A 147 -23.12 3.81 2.98
N ALA A 148 -23.30 4.70 2.01
CA ALA A 148 -23.55 6.12 2.21
C ALA A 148 -24.93 6.45 1.62
N ARG A 149 -25.63 7.45 2.20
CA ARG A 149 -26.95 7.86 1.72
C ARG A 149 -27.02 9.37 1.50
N PRO A 150 -26.89 9.85 0.25
CA PRO A 150 -27.09 11.26 -0.06
C PRO A 150 -28.60 11.62 -0.03
N SER A 151 -28.93 12.79 0.50
CA SER A 151 -30.26 13.40 0.47
C SER A 151 -30.14 14.92 0.38
N ASP A 152 -30.79 15.54 -0.61
CA ASP A 152 -30.83 17.00 -0.80
C ASP A 152 -29.46 17.72 -0.79
N GLY A 153 -28.41 17.04 -1.26
CA GLY A 153 -27.04 17.56 -1.32
C GLY A 153 -26.19 17.30 -0.07
N ASP A 154 -26.79 16.73 0.98
CA ASP A 154 -26.11 16.35 2.22
C ASP A 154 -26.04 14.82 2.41
N MET A 155 -25.13 14.38 3.27
CA MET A 155 -25.05 12.97 3.68
C MET A 155 -25.89 12.75 4.93
N VAL A 156 -26.80 11.78 4.88
CA VAL A 156 -27.56 11.38 6.07
C VAL A 156 -26.74 10.37 6.86
N PRO A 157 -26.42 10.64 8.14
CA PRO A 157 -25.54 9.77 8.90
C PRO A 157 -26.26 8.50 9.39
N VAL A 158 -25.51 7.41 9.46
CA VAL A 158 -25.89 6.21 10.21
C VAL A 158 -25.80 6.52 11.70
N VAL A 159 -26.86 6.21 12.46
CA VAL A 159 -26.97 6.46 13.90
C VAL A 159 -27.00 5.19 14.74
N ALA A 160 -27.32 4.04 14.12
CA ALA A 160 -27.19 2.72 14.75
C ALA A 160 -26.67 1.68 13.74
N GLY A 161 -25.92 0.69 14.23
CA GLY A 161 -25.15 -0.24 13.39
C GLY A 161 -23.67 0.12 13.26
N PRO A 162 -22.87 -0.73 12.59
CA PRO A 162 -21.44 -0.50 12.38
C PRO A 162 -21.21 0.71 11.46
N ARG A 163 -20.41 1.67 11.95
CA ARG A 163 -20.21 2.96 11.30
C ARG A 163 -18.92 3.62 11.74
N THR A 164 -18.49 4.60 10.95
CA THR A 164 -17.43 5.54 11.32
C THR A 164 -17.98 6.65 12.22
N ARG A 165 -17.10 7.47 12.81
CA ARG A 165 -17.48 8.58 13.69
C ARG A 165 -18.31 9.66 12.99
N ASP A 166 -18.05 9.92 11.72
CA ASP A 166 -18.78 10.87 10.86
C ASP A 166 -20.09 10.27 10.29
N GLY A 167 -20.44 9.03 10.66
CA GLY A 167 -21.73 8.43 10.32
C GLY A 167 -21.77 7.69 8.98
N LEU A 168 -20.64 7.38 8.36
CA LEU A 168 -20.58 6.50 7.20
C LEU A 168 -20.85 5.05 7.63
N GLY A 169 -21.80 4.38 6.99
CA GLY A 169 -22.14 3.00 7.30
C GLY A 169 -21.06 2.02 6.84
N LEU A 170 -20.68 1.08 7.70
CA LEU A 170 -19.76 0.00 7.36
C LEU A 170 -20.57 -1.23 6.94
N ALA A 171 -20.45 -1.63 5.68
CA ALA A 171 -21.20 -2.75 5.12
C ALA A 171 -20.57 -4.11 5.45
N GLY A 172 -19.24 -4.13 5.54
CA GLY A 172 -18.46 -5.34 5.80
C GLY A 172 -17.03 -5.21 5.31
N LEU A 173 -16.29 -6.32 5.39
CA LEU A 173 -14.99 -6.51 4.77
C LEU A 173 -15.12 -7.54 3.64
N VAL A 174 -14.29 -7.40 2.62
CA VAL A 174 -14.03 -8.46 1.64
C VAL A 174 -12.54 -8.77 1.64
N HIS A 175 -12.16 -10.04 1.64
CA HIS A 175 -10.78 -10.47 1.52
C HIS A 175 -10.35 -10.35 0.06
N VAL A 176 -9.20 -9.73 -0.16
CA VAL A 176 -8.60 -9.62 -1.49
C VAL A 176 -7.46 -10.62 -1.58
N VAL A 177 -7.47 -11.43 -2.65
CA VAL A 177 -6.44 -12.44 -2.88
C VAL A 177 -5.07 -11.77 -2.98
N ASP A 178 -4.13 -12.24 -2.17
CA ASP A 178 -2.77 -11.71 -2.14
C ASP A 178 -2.00 -12.14 -3.39
N ARG A 179 -1.77 -11.16 -4.27
CA ARG A 179 -1.02 -11.32 -5.50
C ARG A 179 0.12 -10.31 -5.52
N PRO A 180 1.33 -10.71 -5.96
CA PRO A 180 2.34 -9.74 -6.35
C PRO A 180 1.75 -8.71 -7.32
N PRO A 181 1.81 -7.40 -7.00
CA PRO A 181 1.29 -6.39 -7.89
C PRO A 181 2.09 -6.41 -9.20
N VAL A 182 1.39 -6.31 -10.34
CA VAL A 182 2.03 -6.14 -11.64
C VAL A 182 2.20 -4.64 -11.89
N VAL A 183 3.44 -4.24 -12.09
CA VAL A 183 3.87 -2.86 -12.30
C VAL A 183 4.41 -2.77 -13.72
N VAL A 184 3.88 -1.84 -14.50
CA VAL A 184 4.28 -1.67 -15.90
C VAL A 184 5.40 -0.64 -15.94
N ALA A 185 6.57 -1.02 -16.45
CA ALA A 185 7.62 -0.09 -16.79
C ALA A 185 7.38 0.40 -18.22
N GLN A 186 7.09 1.69 -18.39
CA GLN A 186 6.83 2.26 -19.72
C GLN A 186 8.13 2.37 -20.53
N ARG A 187 8.10 2.03 -21.82
CA ARG A 187 9.28 2.20 -22.67
C ARG A 187 9.55 3.69 -22.91
N SER A 188 10.78 4.13 -22.64
CA SER A 188 11.26 5.47 -22.96
C SER A 188 11.80 5.52 -24.39
N ALA A 189 11.58 6.65 -25.06
CA ALA A 189 12.11 6.90 -26.40
C ALA A 189 13.58 7.36 -26.40
N ALA A 190 14.09 7.81 -25.24
CA ALA A 190 15.46 8.29 -25.07
C ALA A 190 15.95 7.95 -23.65
N ALA A 191 17.27 7.95 -23.46
CA ALA A 191 17.86 7.84 -22.14
C ALA A 191 17.46 9.03 -21.26
N LEU A 192 17.22 8.77 -19.98
CA LEU A 192 16.80 9.78 -19.00
C LEU A 192 18.00 10.50 -18.38
N GLN A 193 17.78 11.74 -17.94
CA GLN A 193 18.77 12.53 -17.24
C GLN A 193 18.51 12.38 -15.74
N ILE A 194 19.32 11.57 -15.06
CA ILE A 194 19.11 11.28 -13.64
C ILE A 194 19.61 12.45 -12.79
N ASP A 195 18.73 13.43 -12.58
CA ASP A 195 18.98 14.61 -11.75
C ASP A 195 17.95 14.79 -10.61
N GLY A 196 16.95 13.90 -10.55
CA GLY A 196 15.92 13.90 -9.51
C GLY A 196 14.74 14.80 -9.87
N VAL A 197 14.79 15.55 -10.99
CA VAL A 197 13.70 16.36 -11.51
C VAL A 197 12.89 15.49 -12.49
N LEU A 198 11.63 15.25 -12.18
CA LEU A 198 10.77 14.34 -12.95
C LEU A 198 10.13 15.02 -14.17
N ASP A 199 10.93 15.67 -15.01
CA ASP A 199 10.46 16.46 -16.16
C ASP A 199 10.62 15.76 -17.52
N GLU A 200 11.19 14.55 -17.57
CA GLU A 200 11.25 13.79 -18.80
C GLU A 200 9.86 13.36 -19.30
N PRO A 201 9.64 13.32 -20.62
CA PRO A 201 8.34 13.00 -21.19
C PRO A 201 7.75 11.67 -20.73
N VAL A 202 8.59 10.67 -20.42
CA VAL A 202 8.11 9.36 -19.97
C VAL A 202 7.37 9.44 -18.64
N TRP A 203 7.78 10.33 -17.72
CA TRP A 203 7.16 10.48 -16.41
C TRP A 203 5.79 11.15 -16.44
N SER A 204 5.51 11.93 -17.48
CA SER A 204 4.19 12.53 -17.71
C SER A 204 3.15 11.50 -18.17
N GLY A 205 3.58 10.43 -18.88
CA GLY A 205 2.72 9.35 -19.33
C GLY A 205 2.69 8.12 -18.42
N ALA A 206 3.67 8.01 -17.51
CA ALA A 206 3.81 6.84 -16.65
C ALA A 206 2.67 6.71 -15.63
N ARG A 207 2.29 5.46 -15.34
CA ARG A 207 1.42 5.15 -14.22
C ARG A 207 2.21 5.26 -12.92
N TRP A 208 1.66 6.02 -11.96
CA TRP A 208 2.18 6.12 -10.61
C TRP A 208 1.49 5.11 -9.71
N TYR A 209 2.28 4.34 -8.98
CA TYR A 209 1.82 3.29 -8.08
C TYR A 209 2.04 3.73 -6.63
N PRO A 210 0.99 3.83 -5.80
CA PRO A 210 1.15 4.23 -4.41
C PRO A 210 1.89 3.15 -3.64
N LEU A 211 2.80 3.57 -2.75
CA LEU A 211 3.39 2.71 -1.74
C LEU A 211 2.45 2.67 -0.53
N GLY A 212 2.30 1.49 0.06
CA GLY A 212 1.58 1.28 1.32
C GLY A 212 2.52 0.85 2.44
N ASP A 213 2.01 0.70 3.66
CA ASP A 213 2.75 0.09 4.76
C ASP A 213 3.46 -1.19 4.30
N SER A 214 4.74 -1.30 4.63
CA SER A 214 5.58 -2.37 4.09
C SER A 214 5.14 -3.77 4.50
N LEU A 215 4.40 -3.94 5.59
CA LEU A 215 3.95 -5.25 6.05
C LEU A 215 2.59 -5.63 5.45
N GLU A 216 1.62 -4.73 5.53
CA GLU A 216 0.22 -5.00 5.21
C GLU A 216 -0.24 -4.37 3.89
N GLY A 217 0.47 -3.36 3.38
CA GLY A 217 0.14 -2.64 2.15
C GLY A 217 -0.96 -1.59 2.32
N GLU A 218 -1.41 -1.35 3.55
CA GLU A 218 -2.41 -0.33 3.87
C GLU A 218 -1.85 1.08 3.59
N PRO A 219 -2.64 2.03 3.08
CA PRO A 219 -2.23 3.43 3.07
C PRO A 219 -1.79 3.90 4.45
N ALA A 220 -0.57 4.43 4.54
CA ALA A 220 0.06 4.87 5.78
C ALA A 220 0.91 6.12 5.52
N GLY A 221 0.86 7.07 6.44
CA GLY A 221 1.71 8.27 6.39
C GLY A 221 1.44 9.23 5.23
N PRO A 222 2.39 10.13 4.95
CA PRO A 222 2.39 10.98 3.77
C PRO A 222 2.39 10.19 2.46
N THR A 223 1.81 10.76 1.40
CA THR A 223 1.68 10.06 0.11
C THR A 223 3.05 9.83 -0.52
N THR A 224 3.39 8.56 -0.76
CA THR A 224 4.55 8.17 -1.57
C THR A 224 4.10 7.29 -2.73
N ALA A 225 4.63 7.55 -3.93
CA ALA A 225 4.35 6.75 -5.11
C ALA A 225 5.60 6.55 -5.96
N ALA A 226 5.65 5.44 -6.70
CA ALA A 226 6.71 5.13 -7.64
C ALA A 226 6.17 4.94 -9.07
N ALA A 227 6.96 5.33 -10.06
CA ALA A 227 6.74 5.04 -11.47
C ALA A 227 7.98 4.38 -12.05
N LEU A 228 7.79 3.50 -13.04
CA LEU A 228 8.87 2.77 -13.68
C LEU A 228 8.87 3.02 -15.17
N ALA A 229 10.07 3.12 -15.73
CA ALA A 229 10.31 3.19 -17.16
C ALA A 229 11.52 2.33 -17.54
N TRP A 230 11.71 2.07 -18.82
CA TRP A 230 12.88 1.33 -19.30
C TRP A 230 13.25 1.73 -20.72
N ASP A 231 14.51 1.50 -21.10
CA ASP A 231 14.96 1.49 -22.49
C ASP A 231 15.89 0.30 -22.74
N ASP A 232 16.53 0.23 -23.91
CA ASP A 232 17.40 -0.89 -24.28
C ASP A 232 18.65 -1.02 -23.37
N THR A 233 18.92 -0.04 -22.51
CA THR A 233 20.13 0.09 -21.70
C THR A 233 19.89 0.07 -20.20
N ALA A 234 18.78 0.63 -19.70
CA ALA A 234 18.53 0.76 -18.28
C ALA A 234 17.06 0.59 -17.89
N LEU A 235 16.86 0.11 -16.65
CA LEU A 235 15.61 0.25 -15.92
C LEU A 235 15.67 1.57 -15.15
N TYR A 236 14.59 2.36 -15.24
CA TYR A 236 14.42 3.62 -14.53
C TYR A 236 13.33 3.50 -13.47
N VAL A 237 13.56 4.09 -12.31
CA VAL A 237 12.58 4.18 -11.23
C VAL A 237 12.53 5.61 -10.74
N ALA A 238 11.34 6.20 -10.76
CA ALA A 238 11.07 7.50 -10.18
C ALA A 238 10.22 7.35 -8.92
N VAL A 239 10.49 8.15 -7.91
CA VAL A 239 9.73 8.21 -6.66
C VAL A 239 9.33 9.65 -6.37
N ARG A 240 8.09 9.84 -5.96
CA ARG A 240 7.57 11.10 -5.39
C ARG A 240 7.13 10.80 -3.97
N ALA A 241 7.72 11.48 -2.99
CA ALA A 241 7.40 11.31 -1.59
C ALA A 241 7.00 12.65 -0.98
N GLN A 242 5.80 12.74 -0.43
CA GLN A 242 5.46 13.82 0.48
C GLN A 242 6.24 13.61 1.77
N ASP A 243 6.81 14.69 2.29
CA ASP A 243 7.58 14.68 3.51
C ASP A 243 7.58 16.10 4.08
N ASP A 244 7.33 16.23 5.37
CA ASP A 244 7.26 17.53 6.04
C ASP A 244 8.51 17.85 6.87
N ASP A 245 9.49 16.93 6.91
CA ASP A 245 10.67 17.01 7.77
C ASP A 245 11.88 16.26 7.13
N VAL A 246 12.33 16.69 5.96
CA VAL A 246 13.36 15.97 5.16
C VAL A 246 14.75 16.11 5.80
N TRP A 247 15.43 14.98 6.02
CA TRP A 247 16.76 15.01 6.64
C TRP A 247 17.67 13.83 6.30
N SER A 248 18.97 14.05 6.42
CA SER A 248 19.99 13.00 6.41
C SER A 248 21.31 13.54 6.96
N ASP A 249 21.88 12.88 7.98
CA ASP A 249 23.22 13.21 8.44
C ASP A 249 24.31 12.59 7.55
N TYR A 250 23.94 11.64 6.70
CA TYR A 250 24.88 10.91 5.86
C TYR A 250 25.34 11.75 4.68
N THR A 251 26.64 11.69 4.42
CA THR A 251 27.33 12.49 3.40
C THR A 251 28.29 11.67 2.55
N THR A 252 28.56 10.42 2.95
CA THR A 252 29.53 9.54 2.32
C THR A 252 28.85 8.26 1.84
N ARG A 253 29.24 7.79 0.65
CA ARG A 253 28.77 6.52 0.09
C ARG A 253 28.98 5.37 1.08
N ASP A 254 28.06 4.41 1.05
CA ASP A 254 28.06 3.18 1.83
C ASP A 254 27.85 3.38 3.35
N GLU A 255 27.42 4.59 3.75
CA GLU A 255 26.87 4.81 5.09
C GLU A 255 25.54 4.06 5.26
N PRO A 256 25.15 3.68 6.50
CA PRO A 256 24.00 2.82 6.73
C PRO A 256 22.66 3.58 6.61
N LEU A 257 22.28 3.90 5.37
CA LEU A 257 21.14 4.78 5.04
C LEU A 257 19.82 4.28 5.63
N TRP A 258 19.62 2.96 5.74
CA TRP A 258 18.46 2.32 6.37
C TRP A 258 18.20 2.71 7.85
N LYS A 259 19.16 3.34 8.53
CA LYS A 259 18.98 3.88 9.88
C LYS A 259 18.35 5.27 9.91
N GLN A 260 18.23 5.93 8.76
CA GLN A 260 17.66 7.27 8.60
C GLN A 260 16.57 7.23 7.54
N GLU A 261 16.50 8.27 6.73
CA GLU A 261 15.65 8.40 5.57
C GLU A 261 16.34 7.87 4.32
N ALA A 262 15.63 7.00 3.61
CA ALA A 262 16.11 6.45 2.35
C ALA A 262 14.94 6.11 1.42
N ILE A 263 15.23 6.11 0.13
CA ILE A 263 14.48 5.36 -0.86
C ILE A 263 15.33 4.16 -1.24
N GLU A 264 14.74 2.97 -1.20
CA GLU A 264 15.45 1.72 -1.52
C GLU A 264 14.80 1.05 -2.73
N LEU A 265 15.63 0.49 -3.61
CA LEU A 265 15.26 -0.31 -4.75
C LEU A 265 15.91 -1.68 -4.62
N PHE A 266 15.07 -2.72 -4.59
CA PHE A 266 15.53 -4.09 -4.69
C PHE A 266 15.20 -4.65 -6.06
N LEU A 267 16.18 -5.32 -6.67
CA LEU A 267 16.02 -6.04 -7.93
C LEU A 267 16.37 -7.50 -7.72
N PHE A 268 15.40 -8.39 -7.89
CA PHE A 268 15.54 -9.81 -7.58
C PHE A 268 15.53 -10.65 -8.85
N GLY A 269 16.40 -11.66 -8.91
CA GLY A 269 16.40 -12.64 -9.99
C GLY A 269 15.14 -13.50 -10.03
N ASP A 270 14.74 -13.99 -8.87
CA ASP A 270 13.56 -14.84 -8.68
C ASP A 270 13.09 -14.80 -7.21
N ALA A 271 12.06 -15.60 -6.88
CA ALA A 271 11.53 -15.70 -5.52
C ALA A 271 12.42 -16.52 -4.55
N SER A 272 13.58 -17.04 -4.97
CA SER A 272 14.40 -17.99 -4.20
C SER A 272 15.32 -17.36 -3.16
N ARG A 273 15.23 -16.03 -2.93
CA ARG A 273 16.10 -15.26 -2.02
C ARG A 273 17.58 -15.39 -2.36
N ARG A 274 17.91 -15.50 -3.64
CA ARG A 274 19.27 -15.53 -4.20
C ARG A 274 19.35 -14.51 -5.33
N ARG A 275 20.56 -14.03 -5.61
CA ARG A 275 20.86 -13.17 -6.77
C ARG A 275 19.94 -11.94 -6.81
N TYR A 276 20.25 -10.98 -5.96
CA TYR A 276 19.53 -9.72 -5.93
C TYR A 276 20.44 -8.55 -5.61
N LEU A 277 20.00 -7.36 -6.03
CA LEU A 277 20.62 -6.09 -5.74
C LEU A 277 19.77 -5.35 -4.71
N GLU A 278 20.44 -4.60 -3.86
CA GLU A 278 19.87 -3.61 -2.95
C GLU A 278 20.57 -2.29 -3.27
N LEU A 279 19.79 -1.27 -3.63
CA LEU A 279 20.27 0.04 -4.01
C LEU A 279 19.50 1.07 -3.18
N GLN A 280 20.18 2.01 -2.54
CA GLN A 280 19.56 2.99 -1.67
C GLN A 280 20.07 4.40 -1.97
N VAL A 281 19.19 5.40 -1.91
CA VAL A 281 19.58 6.81 -1.97
C VAL A 281 18.98 7.57 -0.79
N SER A 282 19.80 8.38 -0.12
CA SER A 282 19.34 9.28 0.95
C SER A 282 18.81 10.59 0.37
N PRO A 283 18.08 11.41 1.15
CA PRO A 283 17.70 12.76 0.73
C PRO A 283 18.86 13.62 0.21
N ARG A 284 20.09 13.39 0.68
CA ARG A 284 21.29 14.11 0.22
C ARG A 284 21.90 13.55 -1.07
N GLY A 285 21.27 12.57 -1.71
CA GLY A 285 21.80 11.88 -2.88
C GLY A 285 22.95 10.91 -2.55
N VAL A 286 23.17 10.62 -1.28
CA VAL A 286 24.18 9.62 -0.86
C VAL A 286 23.67 8.24 -1.23
N GLN A 287 24.52 7.43 -1.83
CA GLN A 287 24.19 6.09 -2.28
C GLN A 287 24.75 5.03 -1.34
N PHE A 288 24.00 3.94 -1.17
CA PHE A 288 24.48 2.67 -0.65
C PHE A 288 24.04 1.56 -1.61
N ASP A 289 24.89 0.57 -1.82
CA ASP A 289 24.52 -0.60 -2.60
C ASP A 289 25.18 -1.89 -2.10
N ALA A 290 24.49 -2.99 -2.38
CA ALA A 290 24.98 -4.31 -2.10
C ALA A 290 24.43 -5.30 -3.13
N ARG A 291 25.26 -6.29 -3.47
CA ARG A 291 24.85 -7.45 -4.26
C ARG A 291 24.81 -8.70 -3.39
N PHE A 292 23.79 -9.53 -3.59
CA PHE A 292 23.54 -10.69 -2.76
C PHE A 292 23.48 -11.95 -3.59
N ALA A 293 24.48 -12.84 -3.42
CA ALA A 293 24.41 -14.18 -3.99
C ALA A 293 23.43 -15.09 -3.23
N GLN A 294 23.20 -14.82 -1.93
CA GLN A 294 22.32 -15.58 -1.04
C GLN A 294 21.60 -14.63 -0.06
N TYR A 295 20.51 -15.12 0.53
CA TYR A 295 19.72 -14.39 1.53
C TYR A 295 20.59 -13.81 2.65
N ARG A 296 20.58 -12.47 2.77
CA ARG A 296 21.36 -11.65 3.70
C ARG A 296 22.87 -11.94 3.77
N LYS A 297 23.46 -12.51 2.72
CA LYS A 297 24.91 -12.68 2.58
C LYS A 297 25.38 -11.86 1.38
N GLY A 298 25.40 -10.54 1.60
CA GLY A 298 25.75 -9.55 0.60
C GLY A 298 27.22 -9.17 0.60
N ASP A 299 27.65 -8.63 -0.53
CA ASP A 299 28.90 -7.89 -0.70
C ASP A 299 28.54 -6.40 -0.67
N GLU A 300 28.58 -5.80 0.52
CA GLU A 300 28.30 -4.37 0.78
C GLU A 300 29.47 -3.45 0.38
N ALA A 301 30.59 -4.01 -0.09
CA ALA A 301 31.70 -3.25 -0.65
C ALA A 301 31.62 -3.15 -2.19
N TRP A 302 30.60 -3.77 -2.79
CA TRP A 302 30.36 -3.71 -4.22
C TRP A 302 29.74 -2.37 -4.59
N ASN A 303 30.32 -1.71 -5.60
CA ASN A 303 29.82 -0.47 -6.15
C ASN A 303 29.42 -0.68 -7.61
N GLY A 304 28.13 -0.71 -7.88
CA GLY A 304 27.57 -0.85 -9.22
C GLY A 304 27.61 0.45 -10.03
N ARG A 305 27.42 0.35 -11.34
CA ARG A 305 27.39 1.48 -12.30
C ARG A 305 26.03 2.19 -12.39
N TRP A 306 25.15 1.98 -11.42
CA TRP A 306 23.84 2.64 -11.39
C TRP A 306 23.99 4.11 -11.00
N GLN A 307 22.98 4.91 -11.35
CA GLN A 307 22.91 6.32 -11.01
C GLN A 307 21.65 6.58 -10.19
N ALA A 308 21.72 7.52 -9.26
CA ALA A 308 20.55 8.09 -8.62
C ALA A 308 20.78 9.54 -8.23
N ALA A 309 19.68 10.29 -8.24
CA ALA A 309 19.64 11.69 -7.85
C ALA A 309 18.34 11.99 -7.09
N VAL A 310 18.39 13.03 -6.26
CA VAL A 310 17.27 13.46 -5.42
C VAL A 310 17.10 14.96 -5.53
N GLN A 311 15.86 15.40 -5.72
CA GLN A 311 15.47 16.80 -5.65
C GLN A 311 14.55 16.99 -4.44
N ILE A 312 14.93 17.92 -3.56
CA ILE A 312 14.10 18.30 -2.41
C ILE A 312 13.21 19.48 -2.79
N ASP A 313 11.96 19.42 -2.35
CA ASP A 313 11.01 20.52 -2.38
C ASP A 313 10.83 21.10 -0.96
N GLY A 314 11.80 21.94 -0.57
CA GLY A 314 11.96 22.36 0.83
C GLY A 314 13.42 22.60 1.17
N THR A 315 13.83 22.18 2.36
CA THR A 315 15.21 22.19 2.83
C THR A 315 15.62 20.82 3.35
N VAL A 316 16.92 20.61 3.60
CA VAL A 316 17.44 19.38 4.21
C VAL A 316 18.04 19.75 5.55
N ASP A 317 17.70 18.96 6.58
CA ASP A 317 18.17 19.08 7.96
C ASP A 317 17.71 20.35 8.69
N ARG A 318 16.76 21.14 8.15
CA ARG A 318 16.08 22.17 8.95
C ARG A 318 14.82 21.61 9.59
N ARG A 319 15.03 20.78 10.60
CA ARG A 319 14.00 20.04 11.35
C ARG A 319 12.99 20.90 12.15
N ASP A 320 12.98 22.21 11.92
CA ASP A 320 12.12 23.21 12.55
C ASP A 320 11.24 23.98 11.54
N ASP A 321 11.42 23.77 10.23
CA ASP A 321 10.51 24.27 9.20
C ASP A 321 9.51 23.18 8.77
N ARG A 322 8.93 23.32 7.56
CA ARG A 322 7.99 22.37 6.99
C ARG A 322 8.28 22.21 5.51
N ASP A 323 8.73 21.03 5.14
CA ASP A 323 9.00 20.67 3.76
C ASP A 323 7.72 20.26 3.02
N ARG A 324 7.82 20.12 1.69
CA ARG A 324 6.73 19.56 0.86
C ARG A 324 7.03 18.13 0.42
N GLY A 325 8.31 17.77 0.32
CA GLY A 325 8.72 16.41 0.02
C GLY A 325 10.02 16.35 -0.78
N LEU A 326 10.20 15.21 -1.43
CA LEU A 326 11.33 14.95 -2.32
C LEU A 326 10.92 14.09 -3.50
N THR A 327 11.70 14.18 -4.57
CA THR A 327 11.67 13.27 -5.70
C THR A 327 13.02 12.58 -5.84
N ALA A 328 13.01 11.32 -6.25
CA ALA A 328 14.23 10.57 -6.54
C ALA A 328 14.11 9.84 -7.86
N GLU A 329 15.24 9.68 -8.52
CA GLU A 329 15.37 8.91 -9.75
C GLU A 329 16.51 7.92 -9.65
N PHE A 330 16.32 6.76 -10.25
CA PHE A 330 17.31 5.71 -10.40
C PHE A 330 17.44 5.35 -11.88
N ALA A 331 18.67 5.15 -12.35
CA ALA A 331 18.94 4.40 -13.58
C ALA A 331 19.85 3.23 -13.26
N VAL A 332 19.34 2.01 -13.48
CA VAL A 332 20.08 0.78 -13.25
C VAL A 332 20.36 0.12 -14.60
N PRO A 333 21.63 0.06 -15.06
CA PRO A 333 21.96 -0.56 -16.34
C PRO A 333 21.54 -2.03 -16.36
N PHE A 334 20.88 -2.48 -17.43
CA PHE A 334 20.48 -3.89 -17.58
C PHE A 334 21.67 -4.84 -17.52
N ALA A 335 22.85 -4.41 -17.97
CA ALA A 335 24.07 -5.19 -17.81
C ALA A 335 24.37 -5.52 -16.33
N GLU A 336 24.17 -4.59 -15.40
CA GLU A 336 24.34 -4.82 -13.95
C GLU A 336 23.24 -5.73 -13.40
N ILE A 337 21.99 -5.48 -13.81
CA ILE A 337 20.84 -6.30 -13.41
C ILE A 337 21.12 -7.74 -13.81
N CYS A 338 21.31 -8.01 -15.11
CA CYS A 338 21.50 -9.36 -15.63
C CYS A 338 22.73 -10.07 -15.04
N GLU A 339 23.84 -9.38 -14.84
CA GLU A 339 25.05 -9.95 -14.23
C GLU A 339 24.77 -10.48 -12.80
N HIS A 340 23.91 -9.81 -12.05
CA HIS A 340 23.72 -10.09 -10.63
C HIS A 340 22.41 -10.78 -10.26
N THR A 341 21.39 -10.71 -11.12
CA THR A 341 20.07 -11.32 -10.92
C THR A 341 19.83 -12.54 -11.82
N ALA A 342 20.62 -12.74 -12.87
CA ALA A 342 20.36 -13.69 -13.95
C ALA A 342 19.04 -13.41 -14.70
N SER A 343 18.61 -12.14 -14.74
CA SER A 343 17.54 -11.68 -15.62
C SER A 343 17.88 -11.87 -17.10
N HIS A 344 16.84 -11.89 -17.94
CA HIS A 344 17.00 -11.98 -19.39
C HIS A 344 17.72 -10.75 -19.96
N CYS A 345 18.68 -11.00 -20.87
CA CYS A 345 19.49 -9.97 -21.50
C CYS A 345 19.79 -10.32 -22.98
N PRO A 346 19.70 -9.37 -23.93
CA PRO A 346 19.22 -7.98 -23.72
C PRO A 346 17.75 -7.95 -23.29
N PRO A 347 17.32 -6.90 -22.57
CA PRO A 347 15.92 -6.76 -22.17
C PRO A 347 15.01 -6.72 -23.40
N GLN A 348 13.82 -7.31 -23.28
CA GLN A 348 12.81 -7.32 -24.32
C GLN A 348 11.46 -6.85 -23.77
N ALA A 349 10.66 -6.25 -24.64
CA ALA A 349 9.26 -5.98 -24.34
C ALA A 349 8.55 -7.28 -23.92
N GLY A 350 7.78 -7.21 -22.83
CA GLY A 350 7.12 -8.34 -22.20
C GLY A 350 8.00 -9.12 -21.22
N ASP A 351 9.29 -8.79 -21.07
CA ASP A 351 10.11 -9.36 -20.01
C ASP A 351 9.53 -9.00 -18.65
N ARG A 352 9.61 -9.96 -17.73
CA ARG A 352 9.12 -9.81 -16.35
C ARG A 352 10.26 -10.03 -15.38
N MET A 353 10.42 -9.10 -14.44
CA MET A 353 11.40 -9.20 -13.36
C MET A 353 10.76 -8.88 -12.01
N ARG A 354 11.45 -9.24 -10.94
CA ARG A 354 10.99 -8.96 -9.57
C ARG A 354 11.69 -7.74 -9.03
N ALA A 355 10.91 -6.78 -8.54
CA ALA A 355 11.45 -5.60 -7.91
C ALA A 355 10.60 -5.16 -6.72
N ASN A 356 11.18 -4.40 -5.81
CA ASN A 356 10.41 -3.67 -4.82
C ASN A 356 11.05 -2.30 -4.58
N VAL A 357 10.21 -1.31 -4.30
CA VAL A 357 10.63 0.06 -3.98
C VAL A 357 10.15 0.34 -2.57
N PHE A 358 11.02 0.87 -1.73
CA PHE A 358 10.74 1.19 -0.34
C PHE A 358 10.99 2.66 -0.05
N ARG A 359 10.23 3.19 0.91
CA ARG A 359 10.50 4.47 1.57
C ARG A 359 10.65 4.20 3.06
N LEU A 360 11.80 4.56 3.62
CA LEU A 360 12.02 4.65 5.05
C LEU A 360 11.97 6.11 5.45
N ASP A 361 11.02 6.46 6.32
CA ASP A 361 10.82 7.81 6.83
C ASP A 361 10.94 7.82 8.37
N ARG A 362 11.60 8.84 8.92
CA ARG A 362 11.87 9.00 10.35
C ARG A 362 11.63 10.45 10.79
N PRO A 363 10.35 10.88 10.83
CA PRO A 363 9.99 12.24 11.18
C PRO A 363 10.27 12.50 12.67
N ARG A 364 10.53 13.76 13.03
CA ARG A 364 10.89 14.15 14.41
C ARG A 364 9.74 13.97 15.40
N ARG A 365 8.49 14.10 14.94
CA ARG A 365 7.28 14.18 15.79
C ARG A 365 6.28 13.06 15.56
N ALA A 366 6.63 12.04 14.79
CA ALA A 366 5.79 10.88 14.53
C ALA A 366 6.62 9.59 14.58
N ASN A 367 5.94 8.44 14.52
CA ASN A 367 6.63 7.16 14.47
C ASN A 367 7.33 6.99 13.11
N PRO A 368 8.46 6.25 13.06
CA PRO A 368 9.05 5.83 11.80
C PRO A 368 8.05 5.09 10.93
N ILE A 369 8.11 5.34 9.63
CA ILE A 369 7.24 4.72 8.64
C ILE A 369 8.11 3.97 7.63
N ALA A 370 7.67 2.77 7.28
CA ALA A 370 8.29 1.95 6.26
C ALA A 370 7.21 1.63 5.22
N LEU A 371 7.34 2.19 4.03
CA LEU A 371 6.41 1.96 2.91
C LEU A 371 7.05 1.08 1.85
N SER A 372 6.24 0.33 1.10
CA SER A 372 6.70 -0.46 -0.03
C SER A 372 5.70 -0.50 -1.19
N LEU A 373 6.23 -0.73 -2.40
CA LEU A 373 5.43 -0.88 -3.61
C LEU A 373 4.64 -2.19 -3.60
N ALA A 374 5.26 -3.25 -3.09
CA ALA A 374 4.61 -4.50 -2.75
C ALA A 374 4.87 -4.85 -1.27
N PRO A 375 3.84 -5.15 -0.47
CA PRO A 375 4.01 -5.45 0.95
C PRO A 375 4.80 -6.75 1.13
N THR A 376 5.83 -6.72 1.96
CA THR A 376 6.75 -7.82 2.22
C THR A 376 6.12 -8.96 2.99
N ARG A 377 5.02 -8.72 3.72
CA ARG A 377 4.32 -9.71 4.58
C ARG A 377 5.17 -10.29 5.72
N VAL A 378 6.39 -9.80 5.87
CA VAL A 378 7.35 -10.14 6.92
C VAL A 378 8.11 -8.87 7.30
N THR A 379 8.73 -8.82 8.49
CA THR A 379 9.45 -7.63 8.97
C THR A 379 10.83 -7.45 8.32
N ASP A 380 11.04 -8.01 7.13
CA ASP A 380 12.30 -7.99 6.38
C ASP A 380 12.03 -7.59 4.93
N PHE A 381 12.78 -6.61 4.41
CA PHE A 381 12.70 -6.15 3.02
C PHE A 381 13.32 -7.14 2.02
N HIS A 382 14.19 -8.06 2.47
CA HIS A 382 14.82 -9.08 1.65
C HIS A 382 13.84 -10.25 1.37
N ALA A 383 12.66 -9.94 0.85
CA ALA A 383 11.50 -10.83 0.68
C ALA A 383 11.03 -10.89 -0.80
N PRO A 384 11.84 -11.39 -1.74
CA PRO A 384 11.52 -11.47 -3.17
C PRO A 384 10.24 -12.23 -3.52
N GLU A 385 9.82 -13.18 -2.70
CA GLU A 385 8.56 -13.90 -2.90
C GLU A 385 7.33 -12.97 -2.87
N HIS A 386 7.44 -11.84 -2.18
CA HIS A 386 6.40 -10.83 -2.01
C HIS A 386 6.65 -9.55 -2.84
N SER A 387 7.73 -9.51 -3.62
CA SER A 387 8.05 -8.35 -4.48
C SER A 387 6.99 -8.12 -5.55
N ALA A 388 6.95 -6.91 -6.11
CA ALA A 388 6.20 -6.64 -7.33
C ALA A 388 6.77 -7.45 -8.50
N ILE A 389 5.94 -7.65 -9.52
CA ILE A 389 6.39 -8.09 -10.84
C ILE A 389 6.41 -6.87 -11.77
N VAL A 390 7.60 -6.49 -12.21
CA VAL A 390 7.79 -5.43 -13.21
C VAL A 390 7.71 -6.05 -14.59
N GLU A 391 6.80 -5.56 -15.41
CA GLU A 391 6.64 -5.93 -16.82
C GLU A 391 7.13 -4.79 -17.71
N LEU A 392 8.06 -5.11 -18.62
CA LEU A 392 8.60 -4.14 -19.57
C LEU A 392 7.60 -3.90 -20.70
N ALA A 393 6.99 -2.72 -20.76
CA ALA A 393 6.01 -2.38 -21.79
C ALA A 393 6.66 -2.32 -23.19
N PRO A 394 5.91 -2.58 -24.28
CA PRO A 394 6.39 -2.47 -25.66
C PRO A 394 6.98 -1.12 -26.07
#